data_AF-A0A6S7BYW7-F1
#
_entry.id   AF-A0A6S7BYW7-F1
#
_cell.length_a   1.000
_cell.length_b   1.000
_cell.length_c   1.000
_cell.angle_alpha   90.00
_cell.angle_beta   90.00
_cell.angle_gamma   90.00
#
_symmetry.space_group_name_H-M   'P 1'
#
loop_
_entity.id
_entity.type
_entity.pdbx_description
1 polymer ?
#
loop_
_entity_poly.entity_id
_entity_poly.type
_entity_poly.pdbx_seq_one_letter_code
_entity_poly.pdbx_strand_id
1 'polypeptide(L)'
;MTETLSLSPDVLDWAASQSGGSLEGIARTISKSAPEKIIAGTLTPSQAIRFAAAAKVPFGYLFLLIPPAPRVRPELVDFRTLNSSSTPLSRDFFEVYDDVKFKQVWYRDFLEREGAEPLHFVGEGRKRSLNSRQVAEEVRHVLRLDQVAMGRASTVEELFSYLSAQAKRPASLCLRTESWEITLPGRCPFRNFVALLLVTPSRQTCL
;
A
#
# COMPACT_ATOMS: atom_id res chain seq x y z
N MET A 1 -15.54 -36.77 -21.19
CA MET A 1 -15.44 -35.62 -22.11
C MET A 1 -14.81 -34.49 -21.32
N THR A 2 -13.67 -33.96 -21.76
CA THR A 2 -13.00 -32.85 -21.07
C THR A 2 -13.68 -31.57 -21.51
N GLU A 3 -14.42 -30.94 -20.60
CA GLU A 3 -15.07 -29.66 -20.86
C GLU A 3 -14.00 -28.58 -21.09
N THR A 4 -14.15 -27.82 -22.17
CA THR A 4 -13.21 -26.76 -22.57
C THR A 4 -13.88 -25.41 -22.42
N LEU A 5 -13.19 -24.49 -21.75
CA LEU A 5 -13.58 -23.10 -21.59
C LEU A 5 -13.03 -22.27 -22.75
N SER A 6 -13.85 -21.34 -23.25
CA SER A 6 -13.44 -20.30 -24.19
C SER A 6 -13.34 -18.98 -23.43
N LEU A 7 -12.12 -18.43 -23.36
CA LEU A 7 -11.77 -17.21 -22.64
C LEU A 7 -11.19 -16.18 -23.61
N SER A 8 -11.28 -14.90 -23.28
CA SER A 8 -10.75 -13.81 -24.12
C SER A 8 -9.22 -13.79 -24.10
N PRO A 9 -8.53 -13.86 -25.26
CA PRO A 9 -7.07 -13.73 -25.33
C PRO A 9 -6.55 -12.42 -24.76
N ASP A 10 -7.27 -11.31 -24.96
CA ASP A 10 -6.90 -9.99 -24.44
C ASP A 10 -6.90 -9.97 -22.90
N VAL A 11 -7.84 -10.70 -22.28
CA VAL A 11 -7.90 -10.85 -20.83
C VAL A 11 -6.80 -11.76 -20.31
N LEU A 12 -6.44 -12.81 -21.06
CA LEU A 12 -5.32 -13.69 -20.71
C LEU A 12 -3.98 -12.95 -20.80
N ASP A 13 -3.79 -12.11 -21.81
CA ASP A 13 -2.59 -11.28 -21.97
C ASP A 13 -2.50 -10.22 -20.84
N TRP A 14 -3.62 -9.52 -20.58
CA TRP A 14 -3.71 -8.63 -19.43
C TRP A 14 -3.36 -9.34 -18.11
N ALA A 15 -3.93 -10.52 -17.87
CA ALA A 15 -3.67 -11.29 -16.66
C ALA A 15 -2.19 -11.68 -16.56
N ALA A 16 -1.56 -12.10 -17.66
CA ALA A 16 -0.14 -12.41 -17.69
C ALA A 16 0.74 -11.19 -17.35
N SER A 17 0.35 -10.01 -17.85
CA SER A 17 1.07 -8.75 -17.55
C SER A 17 1.06 -8.40 -16.05
N GLN A 18 0.07 -8.86 -15.28
CA GLN A 18 -0.03 -8.58 -13.84
C GLN A 18 1.09 -9.23 -13.01
N SER A 19 1.64 -10.35 -13.48
CA SER A 19 2.79 -11.01 -12.84
C SER A 19 4.13 -10.65 -13.50
N GLY A 20 4.13 -9.71 -14.45
CA GLY A 20 5.31 -9.34 -15.24
C GLY A 20 5.73 -10.39 -16.28
N GLY A 21 4.87 -11.37 -16.55
CA GLY A 21 5.08 -12.41 -17.56
C GLY A 21 4.42 -12.08 -18.90
N SER A 22 4.74 -12.87 -19.93
CA SER A 22 3.99 -12.87 -21.20
C SER A 22 3.00 -14.03 -21.23
N LEU A 23 1.92 -13.88 -22.02
CA LEU A 23 0.93 -14.93 -22.24
C LEU A 23 1.57 -16.25 -22.68
N GLU A 24 2.54 -16.19 -23.61
CA GLU A 24 3.25 -17.35 -24.13
C GLU A 24 4.16 -17.99 -23.07
N GLY A 25 4.73 -17.18 -22.18
CA GLY A 25 5.55 -17.65 -21.07
C GLY A 25 4.72 -18.52 -20.13
N ILE A 26 3.59 -17.99 -19.65
CA ILE A 26 2.68 -18.70 -18.74
C ILE A 26 2.06 -19.92 -19.44
N ALA A 27 1.65 -19.80 -20.70
CA ALA A 27 1.09 -20.90 -21.48
C ALA A 27 2.05 -22.10 -21.56
N ARG A 28 3.33 -21.85 -21.85
CA ARG A 28 4.38 -22.89 -21.92
C ARG A 28 4.64 -23.55 -20.58
N THR A 29 4.53 -22.82 -19.48
CA THR A 29 4.64 -23.39 -18.12
C THR A 29 3.48 -24.32 -17.79
N ILE A 30 2.27 -23.98 -18.24
CA ILE A 30 1.05 -24.75 -17.93
C ILE A 30 0.94 -25.99 -18.81
N SER A 31 1.19 -25.85 -20.11
CA SER A 31 1.09 -26.91 -21.11
C SER A 31 2.31 -26.87 -22.04
N LYS A 32 3.16 -27.90 -21.93
CA LYS A 32 4.32 -28.06 -22.82
C LYS A 32 3.94 -28.61 -24.20
N SER A 33 2.84 -29.34 -24.28
CA SER A 33 2.42 -30.06 -25.49
C SER A 33 1.47 -29.27 -26.38
N ALA A 34 0.77 -28.25 -25.84
CA ALA A 34 -0.12 -27.42 -26.63
C ALA A 34 -0.30 -26.00 -26.02
N PRO A 35 0.75 -25.17 -25.96
CA PRO A 35 0.65 -23.79 -25.47
C PRO A 35 -0.23 -22.90 -26.38
N GLU A 36 -0.27 -23.16 -27.68
CA GLU A 36 -1.06 -22.41 -28.66
C GLU A 36 -2.57 -22.43 -28.38
N LYS A 37 -3.11 -23.52 -27.80
CA LYS A 37 -4.53 -23.58 -27.40
C LYS A 37 -4.84 -22.59 -26.29
N ILE A 38 -3.91 -22.43 -25.34
CA ILE A 38 -4.04 -21.48 -24.22
C ILE A 38 -3.98 -20.04 -24.76
N ILE A 39 -3.04 -19.76 -25.67
CA ILE A 39 -2.89 -18.44 -26.30
C ILE A 39 -4.16 -18.08 -27.08
N ALA A 40 -4.76 -19.05 -27.77
CA ALA A 40 -6.04 -18.88 -28.48
C ALA A 40 -7.27 -18.79 -27.56
N GLY A 41 -7.11 -18.82 -26.24
CA GLY A 41 -8.21 -18.71 -25.28
C GLY A 41 -8.98 -20.01 -25.02
N THR A 42 -8.48 -21.16 -25.47
CA THR A 42 -9.09 -22.48 -25.24
C THR A 42 -8.37 -23.22 -24.12
N LEU A 43 -8.95 -23.23 -22.92
CA LEU A 43 -8.37 -23.84 -21.72
C LEU A 43 -9.34 -24.84 -21.08
N THR A 44 -8.82 -25.90 -20.45
CA THR A 44 -9.64 -26.68 -19.52
C THR A 44 -9.81 -25.92 -18.19
N PRO A 45 -10.85 -26.21 -17.37
CA PRO A 45 -11.01 -25.60 -16.05
C PRO A 45 -9.74 -25.69 -15.17
N SER A 46 -9.06 -26.84 -15.19
CA SER A 46 -7.81 -27.04 -14.45
C SER A 46 -6.66 -26.17 -14.99
N GLN A 47 -6.58 -25.96 -16.31
CA GLN A 47 -5.59 -25.07 -16.91
C GLN A 47 -5.89 -23.61 -16.57
N ALA A 48 -7.16 -23.20 -16.59
CA ALA A 48 -7.58 -21.85 -16.23
C ALA A 48 -7.30 -21.53 -14.75
N ILE A 49 -7.51 -22.48 -13.83
CA ILE A 49 -7.15 -22.31 -12.41
C ILE A 49 -5.62 -22.13 -12.25
N ARG A 50 -4.82 -22.96 -12.94
CA ARG A 50 -3.35 -22.83 -12.93
C ARG A 50 -2.88 -21.52 -13.55
N PHE A 51 -3.57 -21.05 -14.59
CA PHE A 51 -3.31 -19.77 -15.24
C PHE A 51 -3.55 -18.62 -14.28
N ALA A 52 -4.72 -18.57 -13.65
CA ALA A 52 -5.06 -17.54 -12.66
C ALA A 52 -4.03 -17.48 -11.52
N ALA A 53 -3.61 -18.64 -11.00
CA ALA A 53 -2.59 -18.72 -9.96
C ALA A 53 -1.22 -18.19 -10.42
N ALA A 54 -0.78 -18.53 -11.64
CA ALA A 54 0.49 -18.06 -12.21
C ALA A 54 0.48 -16.56 -12.53
N ALA A 55 -0.65 -16.05 -13.01
CA ALA A 55 -0.89 -14.64 -13.28
C ALA A 55 -1.14 -13.81 -11.99
N LYS A 56 -1.32 -14.47 -10.83
CA LYS A 56 -1.72 -13.84 -9.57
C LYS A 56 -3.00 -13.01 -9.71
N VAL A 57 -3.96 -13.47 -10.50
CA VAL A 57 -5.28 -12.82 -10.64
C VAL A 57 -6.38 -13.71 -10.07
N PRO A 58 -7.47 -13.16 -9.51
CA PRO A 58 -8.60 -13.97 -9.10
C PRO A 58 -9.18 -14.72 -10.29
N PHE A 59 -9.51 -16.01 -10.12
CA PHE A 59 -9.98 -16.88 -11.19
C PHE A 59 -11.18 -16.29 -11.97
N GLY A 60 -12.11 -15.63 -11.27
CA GLY A 60 -13.27 -15.00 -11.89
C GLY A 60 -12.94 -13.90 -12.92
N TYR A 61 -11.76 -13.29 -12.85
CA TYR A 61 -11.35 -12.25 -13.80
C TYR A 61 -11.08 -12.81 -15.19
N LEU A 62 -10.76 -14.09 -15.32
CA LEU A 62 -10.51 -14.71 -16.63
C LEU A 62 -11.78 -14.79 -17.51
N PHE A 63 -12.97 -14.67 -16.90
CA PHE A 63 -14.26 -14.70 -17.59
C PHE A 63 -14.76 -13.32 -18.00
N LEU A 64 -13.96 -12.27 -17.79
CA LEU A 64 -14.27 -10.95 -18.31
C LEU A 64 -14.22 -10.95 -19.84
N LEU A 65 -15.06 -10.14 -20.47
CA LEU A 65 -15.04 -9.95 -21.92
C LEU A 65 -13.88 -9.05 -22.36
N ILE A 66 -13.55 -8.07 -21.51
CA ILE A 66 -12.56 -7.02 -21.75
C ILE A 66 -11.69 -6.92 -20.50
N PRO A 67 -10.37 -6.71 -20.62
CA PRO A 67 -9.51 -6.52 -19.46
C PRO A 67 -10.00 -5.34 -18.60
N PRO A 68 -9.89 -5.44 -17.27
CA PRO A 68 -10.28 -4.35 -16.39
C PRO A 68 -9.41 -3.13 -16.64
N ALA A 69 -9.99 -1.94 -16.47
CA ALA A 69 -9.27 -0.69 -16.62
C ALA A 69 -8.07 -0.64 -15.65
N PRO A 70 -6.91 -0.09 -16.07
CA PRO A 70 -5.78 0.12 -15.19
C PRO A 70 -6.21 0.91 -13.95
N ARG A 71 -5.76 0.47 -12.77
CA ARG A 71 -6.03 1.23 -11.55
C ARG A 71 -5.41 2.63 -11.67
N VAL A 72 -6.22 3.64 -11.36
CA VAL A 72 -5.77 5.02 -11.29
C VAL A 72 -4.71 5.13 -10.20
N ARG A 73 -3.60 5.79 -10.53
CA ARG A 73 -2.54 6.08 -9.56
C ARG A 73 -3.14 6.86 -8.37
N PRO A 74 -2.90 6.45 -7.12
CA PRO A 74 -3.35 7.21 -5.96
C PRO A 74 -2.76 8.63 -5.98
N GLU A 75 -3.46 9.60 -5.41
CA GLU A 75 -2.96 10.98 -5.19
C GLU A 75 -1.83 11.07 -4.15
N LEU A 76 -1.07 9.99 -3.97
CA LEU A 76 0.11 9.97 -3.13
C LEU A 76 1.29 10.53 -3.92
N VAL A 77 2.00 11.47 -3.31
CA VAL A 77 3.28 11.94 -3.83
C VAL A 77 4.29 10.79 -3.75
N ASP A 78 4.86 10.41 -4.90
CA ASP A 78 5.85 9.34 -4.98
C ASP A 78 7.23 9.87 -4.60
N PHE A 79 7.60 9.72 -3.32
CA PHE A 79 8.91 10.13 -2.82
C PHE A 79 10.04 9.15 -3.18
N ARG A 80 9.75 8.02 -3.86
CA ARG A 80 10.78 7.01 -4.19
C ARG A 80 11.74 7.47 -5.28
N THR A 81 11.36 8.48 -6.07
CA THR A 81 12.15 8.97 -7.20
C THR A 81 12.18 10.50 -7.19
N LEU A 82 13.30 11.06 -6.75
CA LEU A 82 13.53 12.51 -6.81
C LEU A 82 13.69 13.00 -8.25
N ASN A 83 14.13 12.16 -9.21
CA ASN A 83 14.54 12.62 -10.55
C ASN A 83 14.31 11.62 -11.71
N SER A 84 13.33 10.70 -11.68
CA SER A 84 13.16 9.77 -12.82
C SER A 84 11.71 9.42 -13.15
N SER A 85 11.51 9.09 -14.43
CA SER A 85 10.28 8.57 -15.03
C SER A 85 9.60 7.57 -14.10
N SER A 86 8.41 7.93 -13.66
CA SER A 86 7.70 7.17 -12.64
C SER A 86 7.33 5.78 -13.16
N THR A 87 8.04 4.75 -12.68
CA THR A 87 7.70 3.35 -12.93
C THR A 87 6.26 3.09 -12.48
N PRO A 88 5.46 2.32 -13.24
CA PRO A 88 4.12 1.92 -12.81
C PRO A 88 4.14 1.28 -11.42
N LEU A 89 3.13 1.57 -10.61
CA LEU A 89 2.96 0.96 -9.30
C LEU A 89 2.60 -0.52 -9.46
N SER A 90 3.24 -1.39 -8.68
CA SER A 90 2.99 -2.83 -8.72
C SER A 90 1.65 -3.19 -8.09
N ARG A 91 1.13 -4.37 -8.41
CA ARG A 91 -0.06 -4.94 -7.75
C ARG A 91 0.13 -5.05 -6.24
N ASP A 92 1.28 -5.54 -5.79
CA ASP A 92 1.64 -5.66 -4.38
C ASP A 92 1.58 -4.30 -3.65
N PHE A 93 1.97 -3.21 -4.33
CA PHE A 93 1.82 -1.86 -3.79
C PHE A 93 0.34 -1.52 -3.56
N PHE A 94 -0.53 -1.80 -4.54
CA PHE A 94 -1.97 -1.51 -4.41
C PHE A 94 -2.65 -2.35 -3.33
N GLU A 95 -2.24 -3.61 -3.14
CA GLU A 95 -2.73 -4.46 -2.05
C GLU A 95 -2.37 -3.85 -0.68
N VAL A 96 -1.12 -3.44 -0.50
CA VAL A 96 -0.68 -2.77 0.74
C VAL A 96 -1.37 -1.41 0.92
N TYR A 97 -1.55 -0.66 -0.16
CA TYR A 97 -2.23 0.63 -0.12
C TYR A 97 -3.68 0.51 0.34
N ASP A 98 -4.43 -0.43 -0.24
CA ASP A 98 -5.83 -0.67 0.12
C ASP A 98 -5.97 -1.11 1.58
N ASP A 99 -5.07 -1.99 2.05
CA ASP A 99 -5.01 -2.43 3.44
C ASP A 99 -4.72 -1.28 4.42
N VAL A 100 -3.72 -0.44 4.12
CA VAL A 100 -3.41 0.76 4.92
C VAL A 100 -4.58 1.74 4.93
N LYS A 101 -5.24 1.96 3.79
CA LYS A 101 -6.41 2.84 3.68
C LYS A 101 -7.58 2.33 4.50
N PHE A 102 -7.86 1.04 4.42
CA PHE A 102 -8.89 0.41 5.23
C PHE A 102 -8.61 0.59 6.73
N LYS A 103 -7.38 0.32 7.18
CA LYS A 103 -6.95 0.49 8.58
C LYS A 103 -7.06 1.94 9.05
N GLN A 104 -6.69 2.89 8.20
CA GLN A 104 -6.82 4.32 8.50
C GLN A 104 -8.28 4.71 8.75
N VAL A 105 -9.20 4.27 7.87
CA VAL A 105 -10.65 4.50 7.99
C VAL A 105 -11.18 3.86 9.26
N TRP A 106 -10.88 2.58 9.47
CA TRP A 106 -11.33 1.84 10.64
C TRP A 106 -10.85 2.49 11.95
N TYR A 107 -9.59 2.90 12.02
CA TYR A 107 -9.04 3.51 13.25
C TYR A 107 -9.62 4.89 13.52
N ARG A 108 -9.89 5.69 12.48
CA ARG A 108 -10.62 6.95 12.64
C ARG A 108 -12.01 6.68 13.22
N ASP A 109 -12.76 5.76 12.63
CA ASP A 109 -14.12 5.44 13.09
C ASP A 109 -14.10 4.89 14.54
N PHE A 110 -13.05 4.18 14.93
CA PHE A 110 -12.81 3.78 16.32
C PHE A 110 -12.55 4.98 17.23
N LEU A 111 -11.66 5.92 16.86
CA LEU A 111 -11.39 7.13 17.64
C LEU A 111 -12.63 8.01 17.82
N GLU A 112 -13.47 8.11 16.78
CA GLU A 112 -14.74 8.84 16.85
C GLU A 112 -15.71 8.19 17.85
N ARG A 113 -15.80 6.86 17.87
CA ARG A 113 -16.66 6.11 18.82
C ARG A 113 -16.19 6.24 20.27
N GLU A 114 -14.88 6.25 20.49
CA GLU A 114 -14.28 6.39 21.83
C GLU A 114 -14.24 7.87 22.30
N GLY A 115 -14.70 8.81 21.48
CA GLY A 115 -14.70 10.25 21.83
C GLY A 115 -13.30 10.82 21.97
N ALA A 116 -12.33 10.33 21.20
CA ALA A 116 -10.97 10.84 21.24
C ALA A 116 -10.90 12.29 20.75
N GLU A 117 -10.08 13.10 21.41
CA GLU A 117 -9.89 14.51 21.02
C GLU A 117 -9.10 14.61 19.69
N PRO A 118 -9.49 15.54 18.79
CA PRO A 118 -8.72 15.82 17.58
C PRO A 118 -7.30 16.27 17.90
N LEU A 119 -6.33 15.82 17.10
CA LEU A 119 -4.97 16.33 17.19
C LEU A 119 -4.92 17.78 16.69
N HIS A 120 -4.78 18.74 17.61
CA HIS A 120 -4.84 20.17 17.30
C HIS A 120 -3.88 20.62 16.20
N PHE A 121 -2.65 20.09 16.19
CA PHE A 121 -1.63 20.49 15.22
C PHE A 121 -1.88 20.01 13.79
N VAL A 122 -2.76 19.02 13.59
CA VAL A 122 -3.07 18.50 12.24
C VAL A 122 -3.99 19.50 11.54
N GLY A 123 -3.57 19.98 10.36
CA GLY A 123 -4.34 20.97 9.58
C GLY A 123 -4.17 22.43 10.03
N GLU A 124 -3.46 22.70 11.12
CA GLU A 124 -3.18 24.07 11.59
C GLU A 124 -2.32 24.88 10.62
N GLY A 125 -1.32 24.24 10.00
CA GLY A 125 -0.47 24.90 9.00
C GLY A 125 -1.25 25.46 7.83
N ARG A 126 -2.28 24.73 7.35
CA ARG A 126 -3.18 25.21 6.30
C ARG A 126 -4.06 26.35 6.80
N LYS A 127 -4.66 26.23 8.00
CA LYS A 127 -5.52 27.27 8.60
C LYS A 127 -4.77 28.60 8.79
N ARG A 128 -3.48 28.53 9.09
CA ARG A 128 -2.60 29.68 9.36
C ARG A 128 -1.80 30.13 8.14
N SER A 129 -2.02 29.53 6.97
CA SER A 129 -1.29 29.82 5.72
C SER A 129 0.24 29.77 5.88
N LEU A 130 0.73 28.80 6.66
CA LEU A 130 2.16 28.62 6.91
C LEU A 130 2.85 28.04 5.67
N ASN A 131 4.09 28.48 5.41
CA ASN A 131 4.92 27.86 4.38
C ASN A 131 5.49 26.51 4.86
N SER A 132 6.02 25.71 3.93
CA SER A 132 6.53 24.36 4.23
C SER A 132 7.60 24.31 5.32
N ARG A 133 8.44 25.36 5.42
CA ARG A 133 9.47 25.45 6.47
C ARG A 133 8.84 25.68 7.84
N GLN A 134 7.87 26.59 7.92
CA GLN A 134 7.15 26.89 9.16
C GLN A 134 6.36 25.68 9.66
N VAL A 135 5.67 24.97 8.76
CA VAL A 135 4.97 23.72 9.10
C VAL A 135 5.95 22.67 9.63
N ALA A 136 7.12 22.54 9.01
CA ALA A 136 8.14 21.59 9.48
C ALA A 136 8.67 21.94 10.89
N GLU A 137 8.88 23.22 11.20
CA GLU A 137 9.26 23.64 12.56
C GLU A 137 8.17 23.37 13.59
N GLU A 138 6.90 23.62 13.25
CA GLU A 138 5.77 23.31 14.15
C GLU A 138 5.67 21.80 14.41
N VAL A 139 5.80 20.97 13.37
CA VAL A 139 5.80 19.51 13.53
C VAL A 139 6.96 19.06 14.42
N ARG A 140 8.16 19.61 14.25
CA ARG A 140 9.30 19.31 15.13
C ARG A 140 9.03 19.73 16.57
N HIS A 141 8.44 20.89 16.78
CA HIS A 141 8.10 21.39 18.12
C HIS A 141 7.06 20.51 18.81
N VAL A 142 5.97 20.16 18.10
CA VAL A 142 4.90 19.29 18.61
C VAL A 142 5.43 17.90 18.96
N LEU A 143 6.26 17.33 18.07
CA LEU A 143 6.89 16.03 18.29
C LEU A 143 8.10 16.11 19.23
N ARG A 144 8.49 17.30 19.70
CA ARG A 144 9.66 17.54 20.56
C ARG A 144 10.94 16.92 20.00
N LEU A 145 11.14 17.04 18.70
CA LEU A 145 12.33 16.55 18.02
C LEU A 145 13.51 17.45 18.32
N ASP A 146 14.51 16.90 19.00
CA ASP A 146 15.77 17.57 19.28
C ASP A 146 16.76 17.31 18.15
N GLN A 147 17.22 18.39 17.50
CA GLN A 147 18.20 18.29 16.43
C GLN A 147 19.55 17.73 16.90
N VAL A 148 19.93 17.99 18.16
CA VAL A 148 21.17 17.47 18.73
C VAL A 148 21.05 15.96 18.93
N ALA A 149 19.93 15.47 19.46
CA ALA A 149 19.66 14.04 19.57
C ALA A 149 19.61 13.33 18.21
N MET A 150 18.99 13.94 17.19
CA MET A 150 18.98 13.38 15.83
C MET A 150 20.38 13.35 15.20
N GLY A 151 21.20 14.38 15.42
CA GLY A 151 22.58 14.44 14.92
C GLY A 151 23.56 13.52 15.65
N ARG A 152 23.19 13.00 16.83
CA ARG A 152 23.96 11.99 17.59
C ARG A 152 23.68 10.57 17.15
N ALA A 153 22.55 10.31 16.49
CA ALA A 153 22.24 9.00 15.96
C ALA A 153 23.25 8.66 14.86
N SER A 154 24.04 7.63 15.10
CA SER A 154 25.12 7.21 14.21
C SER A 154 24.63 6.25 13.13
N THR A 155 23.50 5.59 13.39
CA THR A 155 22.86 4.62 12.49
C THR A 155 21.43 5.02 12.16
N VAL A 156 20.92 4.50 11.04
CA VAL A 156 19.54 4.72 10.62
C VAL A 156 18.57 4.13 11.64
N GLU A 157 18.93 2.99 12.24
CA GLU A 157 18.15 2.28 13.24
C GLU A 157 18.04 3.07 14.56
N GLU A 158 19.12 3.71 15.00
CA GLU A 158 19.12 4.60 16.17
C GLU A 158 18.25 5.83 15.94
N LEU A 159 18.40 6.48 14.78
CA LEU A 159 17.58 7.63 14.42
C LEU A 159 16.11 7.24 14.34
N PHE A 160 15.83 6.12 13.71
CA PHE A 160 14.48 5.57 13.57
C PHE A 160 13.84 5.29 14.94
N SER A 161 14.59 4.65 15.84
CA SER A 161 14.13 4.33 17.20
C SER A 161 13.82 5.59 18.00
N TYR A 162 14.67 6.62 17.88
CA TYR A 162 14.44 7.93 18.49
C TYR A 162 13.17 8.60 17.97
N LEU A 163 13.02 8.71 16.64
CA LEU A 163 11.84 9.33 16.02
C LEU A 163 10.55 8.62 16.41
N SER A 164 10.57 7.28 16.41
CA SER A 164 9.43 6.45 16.82
C SER A 164 9.05 6.68 18.29
N ALA A 165 10.04 6.83 19.18
CA ALA A 165 9.79 7.10 20.59
C ALA A 165 9.13 8.47 20.82
N GLN A 166 9.50 9.48 20.03
CA GLN A 166 8.89 10.81 20.09
C GLN A 166 7.47 10.84 19.50
N ALA A 167 7.26 10.12 18.41
CA ALA A 167 5.97 10.02 17.74
C ALA A 167 4.86 9.38 18.59
N LYS A 168 5.20 8.49 19.54
CA LYS A 168 4.24 7.86 20.46
C LYS A 168 3.50 8.80 21.41
N ARG A 169 4.04 10.01 21.61
CA ARG A 169 3.56 10.95 22.63
C ARG A 169 2.24 11.61 22.23
N PRO A 170 2.04 12.07 20.97
CA PRO A 170 0.71 12.31 20.45
C PRO A 170 0.00 10.98 20.18
N ALA A 171 -1.33 10.94 20.29
CA ALA A 171 -2.16 9.78 19.94
C ALA A 171 -2.08 9.51 18.42
N SER A 172 -1.02 8.85 17.97
CA SER A 172 -0.76 8.52 16.55
C SER A 172 -0.95 7.04 16.28
N LEU A 173 -1.49 6.70 15.11
CA LEU A 173 -1.55 5.31 14.65
C LEU A 173 -0.19 4.88 14.12
N CYS A 174 0.35 3.83 14.72
CA CYS A 174 1.52 3.12 14.25
C CYS A 174 1.06 1.84 13.53
N LEU A 175 1.32 1.72 12.21
CA LEU A 175 1.12 0.47 11.45
C LEU A 175 2.44 -0.32 11.22
N ARG A 176 2.49 -1.58 11.67
CA ARG A 176 3.58 -2.53 11.41
C ARG A 176 3.17 -3.50 10.29
N THR A 177 4.06 -3.75 9.33
CA THR A 177 3.83 -4.63 8.16
C THR A 177 3.77 -6.12 8.50
N GLU A 178 4.33 -6.56 9.63
CA GLU A 178 4.50 -8.00 9.91
C GLU A 178 3.60 -8.57 11.01
N SER A 179 2.89 -7.74 11.79
CA SER A 179 1.97 -8.26 12.82
C SER A 179 1.02 -7.17 13.36
N TRP A 180 -0.22 -7.59 13.59
CA TRP A 180 -1.47 -6.85 13.86
C TRP A 180 -1.58 -6.14 15.22
N GLU A 181 -0.49 -5.59 15.77
CA GLU A 181 -0.57 -4.89 17.07
C GLU A 181 -0.97 -3.43 16.91
N ILE A 182 -2.26 -3.13 17.12
CA ILE A 182 -2.72 -1.79 17.45
C ILE A 182 -2.24 -1.52 18.88
N THR A 183 -1.20 -0.70 19.03
CA THR A 183 -0.74 -0.35 20.36
C THR A 183 -1.45 0.92 20.84
N LEU A 184 -2.20 0.80 21.93
CA LEU A 184 -2.67 1.93 22.73
C LEU A 184 -1.48 2.73 23.28
N PRO A 185 -1.65 4.03 23.60
CA PRO A 185 -0.59 4.85 24.16
C PRO A 185 0.02 4.18 25.41
N GLY A 186 1.32 3.87 25.36
CA GLY A 186 2.10 3.53 26.57
C GLY A 186 2.94 2.25 26.57
N ARG A 187 2.82 1.30 25.62
CA ARG A 187 3.69 0.09 25.62
C ARG A 187 3.92 -0.51 24.23
N CYS A 188 5.08 -0.28 23.59
CA CYS A 188 5.52 -1.18 22.51
C CYS A 188 6.98 -1.62 22.71
N PRO A 189 7.29 -2.93 22.69
CA PRO A 189 8.62 -3.44 22.44
C PRO A 189 8.90 -3.40 20.91
N PHE A 190 10.11 -3.02 20.50
CA PHE A 190 10.40 -2.61 19.12
C PHE A 190 11.48 -3.47 18.44
N ARG A 191 11.34 -3.67 17.12
CA ARG A 191 12.50 -4.02 16.29
C ARG A 191 12.53 -3.55 14.84
N ASN A 192 11.43 -3.29 14.12
CA ASN A 192 11.47 -2.74 12.74
C ASN A 192 10.11 -2.12 12.35
N PHE A 193 10.09 -0.97 11.65
CA PHE A 193 8.85 -0.23 11.35
C PHE A 193 9.01 0.69 10.12
N VAL A 194 7.92 0.95 9.35
CA VAL A 194 7.99 1.53 7.98
C VAL A 194 7.13 2.79 7.72
N ALA A 195 6.11 3.15 8.52
CA ALA A 195 5.41 4.44 8.31
C ALA A 195 4.61 4.92 9.54
N LEU A 196 4.71 6.21 9.88
CA LEU A 196 3.88 6.87 10.89
C LEU A 196 2.68 7.56 10.21
N LEU A 197 1.46 7.16 10.57
CA LEU A 197 0.23 7.79 10.06
C LEU A 197 -0.48 8.50 11.20
N LEU A 198 -0.50 9.84 11.15
CA LEU A 198 -1.33 10.64 12.04
C LEU A 198 -2.79 10.51 11.59
N VAL A 199 -3.61 9.87 12.40
CA VAL A 199 -5.05 9.71 12.16
C VAL A 199 -5.78 10.54 13.19
N THR A 200 -6.63 11.46 12.73
CA THR A 200 -7.46 12.27 13.61
C THR A 200 -8.93 11.91 13.43
N PRO A 201 -9.74 11.97 14.49
CA PRO A 201 -11.18 11.74 14.43
C PRO A 201 -11.96 12.82 13.66
N SER A 202 -11.30 13.83 13.08
CA SER A 202 -11.97 14.84 12.26
C SER A 202 -11.69 14.63 10.77
N ARG A 203 -12.67 14.96 9.91
CA ARG A 203 -12.50 15.10 8.44
C ARG A 203 -11.59 16.28 8.04
N GLN A 204 -10.58 16.62 8.84
CA GLN A 204 -9.53 17.50 8.37
C GLN A 204 -8.64 16.67 7.45
N THR A 205 -8.84 16.86 6.15
CA THR A 205 -7.91 16.43 5.11
C THR A 205 -6.50 16.78 5.53
N CYS A 206 -5.69 15.76 5.84
CA CYS A 206 -4.25 15.90 5.89
C CYS A 206 -3.79 16.26 4.47
N LEU A 207 -3.56 17.56 4.25
CA LEU A 207 -2.61 18.17 3.31
C LEU A 207 -2.65 19.68 3.50
#